data_AF-A0A6J6TZI7-F1
#
_entry.id   AF-A0A6J6TZI7-F1
#
_cell.length_a   1.000
_cell.length_b   1.000
_cell.length_c   1.000
_cell.angle_alpha   90.00
_cell.angle_beta   90.00
_cell.angle_gamma   90.00
#
_symmetry.space_group_name_H-M   'P 1'
#
loop_
_entity.id
_entity.type
_entity.pdbx_description
1 polymer ?
#
loop_
_entity_poly.entity_id
_entity_poly.type
_entity_poly.pdbx_seq_one_letter_code
_entity_poly.pdbx_strand_id
1 'polypeptide(L)'
;MARLAEAGIATARVNDLADVWQHEQLRARGRFVEVDTPGGPLELLAEPFAISEWSPGRRCIPALGEHDPAVVERTVGRGASSSST
;
A
#
# COMPACT_ATOMS: atom_id res chain seq x y z
N MET A 1 30.94 0.67 11.92
CA MET A 1 30.62 0.25 10.54
C MET A 1 31.85 0.15 9.66
N ALA A 2 32.73 1.16 9.55
CA ALA A 2 33.91 1.14 8.67
C ALA A 2 34.75 -0.15 8.73
N ARG A 3 35.18 -0.58 9.94
CA ARG A 3 35.95 -1.82 10.12
C ARG A 3 35.22 -3.09 9.66
N LEU A 4 33.90 -3.15 9.84
CA LEU A 4 33.10 -4.31 9.43
C LEU A 4 32.89 -4.31 7.92
N ALA A 5 32.74 -3.13 7.32
CA ALA A 5 32.68 -2.97 5.87
C ALA A 5 34.01 -3.34 5.19
N GLU A 6 35.15 -2.91 5.75
CA GLU A 6 36.49 -3.30 5.28
C GLU A 6 36.72 -4.81 5.34
N ALA A 7 36.16 -5.48 6.36
CA ALA A 7 36.21 -6.93 6.51
C ALA A 7 35.20 -7.69 5.63
N GLY A 8 34.38 -7.00 4.81
CA GLY A 8 33.34 -7.62 3.98
C GLY A 8 32.18 -8.21 4.78
N ILE A 9 31.99 -7.79 6.02
CA ILE A 9 30.93 -8.29 6.90
C ILE A 9 29.66 -7.47 6.66
N ALA A 10 28.60 -8.15 6.23
CA ALA A 10 27.28 -7.55 6.06
C ALA A 10 26.77 -7.05 7.43
N THR A 11 26.52 -5.75 7.54
CA THR A 11 26.02 -5.11 8.75
C THR A 11 24.95 -4.10 8.39
N ALA A 12 23.96 -3.98 9.27
CA ALA A 12 22.88 -3.01 9.14
C ALA A 12 22.59 -2.38 10.51
N ARG A 13 21.97 -1.21 10.50
CA ARG A 13 21.45 -0.59 11.71
C ARG A 13 20.14 -1.28 12.10
N VAL A 14 19.93 -1.46 13.40
CA VAL A 14 18.62 -1.80 13.94
C VAL A 14 17.86 -0.47 14.07
N ASN A 15 16.72 -0.38 13.39
CA ASN A 15 15.90 0.82 13.35
C ASN A 15 14.64 0.62 14.20
N ASP A 16 14.18 1.68 14.87
CA ASP A 16 12.81 1.71 15.40
C ASP A 16 11.80 2.10 14.30
N LEU A 17 10.51 2.21 14.65
CA LEU A 17 9.48 2.54 13.68
C LEU A 17 9.63 3.96 13.10
N ALA A 18 10.06 4.94 13.90
CA ALA A 18 10.24 6.31 13.44
C ALA A 18 11.44 6.39 12.48
N ASP A 19 12.52 5.69 12.81
CA ASP A 19 13.70 5.54 11.96
C ASP A 19 13.35 4.88 10.62
N VAL A 20 12.51 3.84 10.62
CA VAL A 20 12.03 3.20 9.39
C VAL A 20 11.16 4.17 8.59
N TRP A 21 10.25 4.89 9.24
CA TRP A 21 9.37 5.84 8.56
C TRP A 21 10.15 6.97 7.88
N GLN A 22 11.26 7.40 8.46
CA GLN A 22 12.12 8.46 7.91
C GLN A 22 13.33 7.93 7.13
N HIS A 23 13.40 6.62 6.87
CA HIS A 23 14.59 6.00 6.29
C HIS A 23 14.88 6.52 4.87
N GLU A 24 16.09 7.06 4.66
CA GLU A 24 16.51 7.72 3.42
C GLU A 24 16.26 6.87 2.16
N GLN A 25 16.66 5.61 2.18
CA GLN A 25 16.43 4.70 1.04
C GLN A 25 14.95 4.48 0.74
N LEU A 26 14.07 4.43 1.74
CA LEU A 26 12.64 4.24 1.51
C LEU A 26 12.01 5.51 0.93
N ARG A 27 12.44 6.69 1.41
CA ARG A 27 12.05 7.99 0.85
C ARG A 27 12.53 8.16 -0.59
N ALA A 28 13.81 7.91 -0.85
CA ALA A 28 14.40 8.01 -2.20
C ALA A 28 13.77 7.07 -3.22
N ARG A 29 13.26 5.92 -2.77
CA ARG A 29 12.58 4.92 -3.61
C ARG A 29 11.07 5.13 -3.69
N GLY A 30 10.54 6.23 -3.16
CA GLY A 30 9.11 6.52 -3.17
C GLY A 30 8.27 5.44 -2.50
N ARG A 31 8.76 4.84 -1.41
CA ARG A 31 8.08 3.72 -0.71
C ARG A 31 6.95 4.15 0.21
N PHE A 32 6.67 5.44 0.28
CA PHE A 32 5.53 5.96 1.00
C PHE A 32 4.63 6.69 0.02
N VAL A 33 3.33 6.48 0.16
CA VAL A 33 2.29 7.03 -0.71
C VAL A 33 1.23 7.70 0.13
N GLU A 34 0.71 8.81 -0.36
CA GLU A 34 -0.46 9.44 0.24
C GLU A 34 -1.73 8.67 -0.16
N VAL A 35 -2.57 8.39 0.82
CA VAL A 35 -3.83 7.66 0.67
C VAL A 35 -4.93 8.47 1.31
N ASP A 36 -5.97 8.75 0.52
CA ASP A 36 -7.15 9.44 1.00
C ASP A 36 -7.90 8.54 1.99
N THR A 37 -8.22 9.10 3.15
CA THR A 37 -9.08 8.46 4.14
C THR A 37 -10.26 9.37 4.48
N PRO A 38 -11.33 8.85 5.09
CA PRO A 38 -12.46 9.67 5.53
C PRO A 38 -12.06 10.76 6.55
N GLY A 39 -10.94 10.57 7.25
CA GLY A 39 -10.36 11.52 8.19
C GLY A 39 -9.35 12.49 7.58
N GLY A 40 -9.13 12.45 6.26
CA GLY A 40 -8.10 13.22 5.56
C GLY A 40 -6.97 12.35 4.98
N PRO A 41 -6.01 12.95 4.27
CA PRO A 41 -4.90 12.23 3.66
C PRO A 41 -3.98 11.65 4.74
N LEU A 42 -3.55 10.41 4.53
CA LEU A 42 -2.58 9.73 5.38
C LEU A 42 -1.47 9.13 4.52
N GLU A 43 -0.23 9.20 5.00
CA GLU A 43 0.89 8.51 4.38
C GLU A 43 0.89 7.03 4.80
N LEU A 44 1.00 6.12 3.82
CA LEU A 44 1.10 4.68 4.03
C LEU A 44 2.34 4.11 3.32
N LEU A 45 2.82 2.98 3.83
CA LEU A 45 3.85 2.21 3.15
C LEU A 45 3.28 1.60 1.86
N ALA A 46 3.95 1.84 0.75
CA ALA A 46 3.61 1.25 -0.55
C ALA A 46 3.87 -0.26 -0.57
N GLU A 47 3.42 -0.91 -1.65
CA GLU A 47 3.63 -2.34 -1.85
C GLU A 47 5.13 -2.68 -1.81
N PRO A 48 5.51 -3.84 -1.25
CA PRO A 48 6.90 -4.24 -1.16
C PRO A 48 7.54 -4.48 -2.54
N PHE A 49 6.72 -4.89 -3.52
CA PHE A 49 7.15 -5.21 -4.88
C PHE A 49 6.91 -4.04 -5.84
N ALA A 50 7.90 -3.76 -6.68
CA ALA A 50 7.74 -2.91 -7.85
C ALA A 50 7.66 -3.83 -9.08
N ILE A 51 6.47 -3.97 -9.65
CA ILE A 51 6.24 -4.76 -10.85
C ILE A 51 6.25 -3.79 -12.03
N SER A 52 7.16 -4.00 -12.99
CA SER A 52 7.22 -3.19 -14.20
C SER A 52 5.88 -3.23 -14.92
N GLU A 53 5.45 -2.07 -15.41
CA GLU A 53 4.21 -1.90 -16.19
C GLU A 53 2.91 -2.14 -15.40
N TRP A 54 2.97 -2.42 -14.10
CA TRP A 54 1.80 -2.50 -13.24
C TRP A 54 1.78 -1.34 -12.24
N SER A 55 0.71 -0.55 -12.29
CA SER A 55 0.45 0.51 -11.32
C SER A 55 -0.73 0.10 -10.44
N PRO A 56 -0.58 0.13 -9.10
CA PRO A 56 -1.69 -0.05 -8.18
C PRO A 56 -2.81 0.93 -8.50
N GLY A 57 -4.05 0.47 -8.39
CA GLY A 57 -5.24 1.29 -8.64
C GLY A 57 -5.39 2.43 -7.61
N ARG A 58 -6.55 3.12 -7.67
CA ARG A 58 -6.85 4.22 -6.75
C ARG A 58 -6.66 3.80 -5.30
N ARG A 59 -5.84 4.55 -4.57
CA ARG A 59 -5.55 4.32 -3.16
C ARG A 59 -6.46 5.21 -2.32
N CYS A 60 -7.61 4.68 -1.93
CA CYS A 60 -8.50 5.35 -0.99
C CYS A 60 -9.07 4.33 -0.01
N ILE A 61 -9.17 4.73 1.24
CA ILE A 61 -9.87 3.96 2.26
C ILE A 61 -11.32 4.45 2.28
N PRO A 62 -12.31 3.57 2.03
CA PRO A 62 -13.71 3.96 2.02
C PRO A 62 -14.21 4.36 3.42
N ALA A 63 -15.16 5.29 3.46
CA ALA A 63 -15.93 5.58 4.65
C ALA A 63 -16.84 4.41 5.03
N LEU A 64 -17.27 4.40 6.29
CA LEU A 64 -18.25 3.44 6.76
C LEU A 64 -19.54 3.56 5.93
N GLY A 65 -19.98 2.45 5.33
CA GLY A 65 -21.17 2.41 4.46
C GLY A 65 -20.93 2.85 3.01
N GLU A 66 -19.71 3.26 2.64
CA GLU A 66 -19.40 3.68 1.26
C GLU A 66 -19.58 2.54 0.24
N HIS A 67 -19.48 1.28 0.69
CA HIS A 67 -19.66 0.07 -0.14
C HIS A 67 -20.84 -0.83 0.32
N ASP A 68 -21.95 -0.24 0.76
CA ASP A 68 -23.13 -0.93 1.35
C ASP A 68 -23.55 -2.26 0.65
N PRO A 69 -23.77 -3.36 1.40
CA PRO A 69 -24.12 -4.67 0.88
C PRO A 69 -25.50 -4.78 0.20
N ALA A 70 -26.49 -3.94 0.54
CA ALA A 70 -27.72 -3.88 -0.23
C ALA A 70 -27.49 -3.32 -1.66
N VAL A 71 -26.41 -2.57 -1.84
CA VAL A 71 -25.90 -2.18 -3.16
C VAL A 71 -25.22 -3.36 -3.83
N VAL A 72 -24.32 -4.07 -3.14
CA VAL A 72 -23.57 -5.21 -3.70
C VAL A 72 -24.52 -6.36 -4.10
N GLU A 73 -25.51 -6.69 -3.27
CA GLU A 73 -26.43 -7.82 -3.45
C GLU A 73 -27.47 -7.56 -4.56
N ARG A 74 -28.01 -6.33 -4.63
CA ARG A 74 -28.78 -5.86 -5.79
C ARG A 74 -27.96 -5.95 -7.08
N THR A 75 -26.65 -5.72 -7.01
CA THR A 75 -25.76 -5.71 -8.17
C THR A 75 -25.48 -7.13 -8.66
N VAL A 76 -25.17 -8.06 -7.76
CA VAL A 76 -24.94 -9.47 -8.08
C VAL A 76 -26.23 -10.15 -8.59
N GLY A 77 -27.39 -9.83 -8.02
CA GLY A 77 -28.68 -10.43 -8.42
C GLY A 77 -29.14 -10.14 -9.85
N ARG A 78 -28.77 -8.99 -10.43
CA ARG A 78 -29.08 -8.63 -11.84
C ARG A 78 -28.18 -9.35 -12.85
N GLY A 79 -26.93 -9.64 -12.48
CA GLY A 79 -25.98 -10.35 -13.35
C GLY A 79 -26.34 -11.82 -13.57
N ALA A 80 -27.12 -12.41 -12.67
CA ALA A 80 -27.57 -13.80 -12.78
C ALA A 80 -28.74 -14.00 -13.78
N SER A 81 -29.42 -12.93 -14.22
CA SER A 81 -30.64 -13.01 -15.03
C SER A 81 -30.42 -13.09 -16.56
N SER A 82 -29.18 -12.88 -17.05
CA SER A 82 -28.84 -12.84 -18.48
C SER A 82 -28.21 -14.12 -19.03
N SER A 83 -28.13 -15.19 -18.22
CA SER A 83 -27.37 -16.42 -18.53
C SER A 83 -28.25 -17.62 -18.89
N SER A 84 -29.54 -17.42 -19.16
CA SER A 84 -30.46 -18.49 -19.58
C SER A 84 -30.83 -18.33 -21.06
N THR A 85 -30.05 -18.93 -21.95
CA THR A 85 -30.42 -19.35 -23.31
C THR A 85 -29.70 -20.65 -23.61
#